data_AF-A0A9W4S1X5-F1
#
_entry.id   AF-A0A9W4S1X5-F1
#
_cell.length_a   1.000
_cell.length_b   1.000
_cell.length_c   1.000
_cell.angle_alpha   90.00
_cell.angle_beta   90.00
_cell.angle_gamma   90.00
#
_symmetry.space_group_name_H-M   'P 1'
#
loop_
_entity.id
_entity.type
_entity.pdbx_description
1 polymer ?
#
loop_
_entity_poly.entity_id
_entity_poly.type
_entity_poly.pdbx_seq_one_letter_code
_entity_poly.pdbx_strand_id
1 'polypeptide(L)'
;MAAEQRKLLEQLMGGSATTRSASLSMTDPKVCRSFLVGTCPHDLFTNTKQDLGPCPKQHSEALKAEYEGLPDKDKQKYGFEYDYMRDLQKYIDDCNRRIDAAQRRLEKTPDEIRQTNALLRSIADLSSTIQNGTLEVEILGEMGEVSRSIDEFYRVRQAQQTKLDREKELKALSDTSGPSGHQKLQVCDVCGAYLSRLDNDRRLADHFYGKMHLGYAQMRKTYEAFPKEMRHRRAPVEDDGMGHGGPRGPRSGGGYRGRGGRGYRGGW
;
A
#
# COMPACT_ATOMS: atom_id res chain seq x y z
N MET A 1 -33.47 -23.52 6.39
CA MET A 1 -33.66 -24.05 7.76
C MET A 1 -33.29 -25.53 7.90
N ALA A 2 -34.13 -26.52 7.57
CA ALA A 2 -33.77 -27.94 7.80
C ALA A 2 -32.59 -28.48 6.94
N ALA A 3 -32.45 -27.99 5.71
CA ALA A 3 -31.33 -28.36 4.83
C ALA A 3 -29.99 -27.72 5.25
N GLU A 4 -30.03 -26.49 5.77
CA GLU A 4 -28.82 -25.80 6.28
C GLU A 4 -28.36 -26.41 7.61
N GLN A 5 -29.30 -26.79 8.49
CA GLN A 5 -28.96 -27.52 9.71
C GLN A 5 -28.40 -28.91 9.40
N ARG A 6 -28.91 -29.61 8.38
CA ARG A 6 -28.32 -30.87 7.91
C ARG A 6 -26.90 -30.67 7.37
N LYS A 7 -26.67 -29.64 6.55
CA LYS A 7 -25.34 -29.35 6.00
C LYS A 7 -24.33 -28.99 7.09
N LEU A 8 -24.76 -28.21 8.09
CA LEU A 8 -23.93 -27.88 9.25
C LEU A 8 -23.64 -29.11 10.11
N LEU A 9 -24.64 -29.98 10.35
CA LEU A 9 -24.45 -31.25 11.06
C LEU A 9 -23.54 -32.20 10.29
N GLU A 10 -23.63 -32.24 8.96
CA GLU A 10 -22.78 -33.05 8.08
C GLU A 10 -21.33 -32.54 8.08
N GLN A 11 -21.13 -31.23 8.18
CA GLN A 11 -19.83 -30.59 8.32
C GLN A 11 -19.21 -30.81 9.71
N LEU A 12 -20.02 -30.81 10.77
CA LEU A 12 -19.60 -31.04 12.15
C LEU A 12 -19.34 -32.52 12.47
N MET A 13 -20.09 -33.44 11.87
CA MET A 13 -19.97 -34.89 12.13
C MET A 13 -19.02 -35.60 11.16
N GLY A 14 -18.48 -34.90 10.15
CA GLY A 14 -17.75 -35.50 9.05
C GLY A 14 -18.68 -36.37 8.18
N GLY A 15 -19.16 -35.81 7.06
CA GLY A 15 -20.22 -36.38 6.23
C GLY A 15 -20.19 -37.91 6.09
N SER A 16 -21.30 -38.54 6.46
CA SER A 16 -21.42 -40.00 6.47
C SER A 16 -21.77 -40.54 5.08
N ALA A 17 -20.91 -41.44 4.62
CA ALA A 17 -21.18 -42.59 3.76
C ALA A 17 -21.55 -42.31 2.28
N THR A 18 -20.54 -42.31 1.39
CA THR A 18 -20.54 -43.11 0.13
C THR A 18 -19.21 -43.05 -0.65
N THR A 19 -18.19 -42.30 -0.23
CA THR A 19 -16.83 -42.56 -0.70
C THR A 19 -15.87 -42.45 0.47
N ARG A 20 -15.03 -43.48 0.65
CA ARG A 20 -13.90 -43.43 1.57
C ARG A 20 -12.93 -42.34 1.11
N SER A 21 -13.22 -41.08 1.39
CA SER A 21 -12.16 -40.12 1.62
C SER A 21 -11.43 -40.66 2.85
N ALA A 22 -10.29 -41.30 2.62
CA ALA A 22 -9.34 -41.63 3.68
C ALA A 22 -9.33 -40.44 4.66
N SER A 23 -9.56 -40.70 5.94
CA SER A 23 -9.46 -39.72 7.02
C SER A 23 -8.21 -38.88 6.79
N LEU A 24 -8.39 -37.68 6.21
CA LEU A 24 -7.27 -36.87 5.74
C LEU A 24 -6.52 -36.45 7.00
N SER A 25 -5.28 -36.88 7.13
CA SER A 25 -4.44 -36.46 8.24
C SER A 25 -4.24 -34.95 8.18
N MET A 26 -4.12 -34.28 9.33
CA MET A 26 -3.85 -32.83 9.40
C MET A 26 -2.63 -32.37 8.60
N THR A 27 -1.71 -33.29 8.31
CA THR A 27 -0.45 -33.03 7.59
C THR A 27 -0.62 -33.13 6.07
N ASP A 28 -1.78 -33.56 5.56
CA ASP A 28 -2.00 -33.70 4.12
C ASP A 28 -1.90 -32.33 3.41
N PRO A 29 -1.10 -32.20 2.34
CA PRO A 29 -0.98 -30.97 1.54
C PRO A 29 -2.30 -30.42 0.99
N LYS A 30 -3.34 -31.25 0.88
CA LYS A 30 -4.68 -30.86 0.41
C LYS A 30 -5.47 -30.06 1.44
N VAL A 31 -5.12 -30.14 2.73
CA VAL A 31 -5.82 -29.43 3.80
C VAL A 31 -5.30 -28.00 3.91
N CYS A 32 -6.21 -27.05 4.10
CA CYS A 32 -5.84 -25.64 4.24
C CYS A 32 -5.24 -25.37 5.63
N ARG A 33 -3.92 -25.32 5.71
CA ARG A 33 -3.18 -24.97 6.95
C ARG A 33 -3.62 -23.62 7.53
N SER A 34 -3.89 -22.64 6.67
CA SER A 34 -4.35 -21.30 7.04
C SER A 34 -5.75 -21.31 7.68
N PHE A 35 -6.59 -22.29 7.33
CA PHE A 35 -7.90 -22.50 7.97
C PHE A 35 -7.80 -23.26 9.30
N LEU A 36 -6.82 -24.18 9.43
CA LEU A 36 -6.60 -24.91 10.68
C LEU A 36 -6.11 -24.00 11.80
N VAL A 37 -5.19 -23.07 11.49
CA VAL A 37 -4.61 -22.15 12.49
C VAL A 37 -5.54 -21.00 12.82
N GLY A 38 -6.33 -20.52 11.85
CA GLY A 38 -7.13 -19.31 12.03
C GLY A 38 -8.24 -19.20 11.00
N THR A 39 -8.33 -18.03 10.38
CA THR A 39 -9.26 -17.77 9.28
C THR A 39 -8.50 -17.73 7.96
N CYS A 40 -8.98 -18.50 6.99
CA CYS A 40 -8.40 -18.52 5.66
C CYS A 40 -8.73 -17.20 4.94
N PRO A 41 -7.73 -16.52 4.33
CA PRO A 41 -7.98 -15.29 3.57
C PRO A 41 -9.00 -15.46 2.43
N HIS A 42 -9.06 -16.64 1.80
CA HIS A 42 -10.04 -16.93 0.75
C HIS A 42 -11.48 -16.90 1.24
N ASP A 43 -11.73 -17.35 2.49
CA ASP A 43 -13.07 -17.37 3.08
C ASP A 43 -13.50 -15.97 3.54
N LEU A 44 -12.54 -15.20 4.05
CA LEU A 44 -12.74 -13.85 4.57
C LEU A 44 -13.19 -12.85 3.48
N PHE A 45 -12.69 -13.02 2.26
CA PHE A 45 -12.97 -12.14 1.12
C PHE A 45 -14.03 -12.69 0.15
N THR A 46 -14.76 -13.76 0.51
CA THR A 46 -15.85 -14.29 -0.32
C THR A 46 -16.92 -13.22 -0.58
N ASN A 47 -17.39 -13.13 -1.83
CA ASN A 47 -18.39 -12.16 -2.27
C ASN A 47 -17.96 -10.69 -2.10
N THR A 48 -16.66 -10.41 -2.10
CA THR A 48 -16.13 -9.05 -2.06
C THR A 48 -15.49 -8.65 -3.39
N LYS A 49 -15.17 -7.37 -3.56
CA LYS A 49 -14.46 -6.89 -4.76
C LYS A 49 -13.06 -7.50 -4.91
N GLN A 50 -12.50 -8.07 -3.84
CA GLN A 50 -11.20 -8.73 -3.84
C GLN A 50 -11.34 -10.24 -3.63
N ASP A 51 -12.44 -10.83 -4.12
CA ASP A 51 -12.66 -12.26 -4.03
C ASP A 51 -11.56 -13.04 -4.76
N LEU A 52 -10.87 -13.90 -4.02
CA LEU A 52 -9.80 -14.77 -4.51
C LEU A 52 -10.37 -16.07 -5.10
N GLY A 53 -11.70 -16.26 -5.03
CA GLY A 53 -12.39 -17.48 -5.39
C GLY A 53 -12.36 -18.53 -4.27
N PRO A 54 -13.01 -19.70 -4.51
CA PRO A 54 -13.02 -20.79 -3.55
C PRO A 54 -11.59 -21.24 -3.23
N CYS A 55 -11.34 -21.59 -1.97
CA CYS A 55 -10.01 -22.03 -1.56
C CYS A 55 -9.60 -23.29 -2.35
N PRO A 56 -8.39 -23.35 -2.93
CA PRO A 56 -7.91 -24.56 -3.61
C PRO A 56 -7.64 -25.72 -2.66
N LYS A 57 -7.59 -25.45 -1.35
CA LYS A 57 -7.37 -26.42 -0.29
C LYS A 57 -8.68 -26.69 0.46
N GLN A 58 -8.83 -27.90 0.97
CA GLN A 58 -10.03 -28.31 1.69
C GLN A 58 -10.08 -27.67 3.09
N HIS A 59 -11.20 -27.04 3.41
CA HIS A 59 -11.54 -26.56 4.75
C HIS A 59 -12.33 -27.66 5.47
N SER A 60 -11.87 -28.09 6.64
CA SER A 60 -12.57 -29.06 7.49
C SER A 60 -12.61 -28.51 8.91
N GLU A 61 -13.81 -28.35 9.47
CA GLU A 61 -14.01 -27.85 10.83
C GLU A 61 -13.57 -28.88 11.88
N ALA A 62 -13.73 -30.17 11.59
CA ALA A 62 -13.29 -31.25 12.48
C ALA A 62 -11.77 -31.19 12.72
N LEU A 63 -10.99 -31.05 11.65
CA LEU A 63 -9.52 -30.95 11.75
C LEU A 63 -9.08 -29.66 12.45
N LYS A 64 -9.86 -28.58 12.34
CA LYS A 64 -9.57 -27.33 13.07
C LYS A 64 -9.75 -27.52 14.57
N ALA A 65 -10.87 -28.11 15.00
CA ALA A 65 -11.12 -28.38 16.42
C ALA A 65 -10.07 -29.33 17.02
N GLU A 66 -9.67 -30.35 16.26
CA GLU A 66 -8.58 -31.24 16.67
C GLU A 66 -7.24 -30.49 16.80
N TYR A 67 -6.91 -29.56 15.88
CA TYR A 67 -5.69 -28.76 15.96
C TYR A 67 -5.69 -27.78 17.14
N GLU A 68 -6.83 -27.13 17.41
CA GLU A 68 -6.99 -26.23 18.54
C GLU A 68 -6.81 -26.94 19.88
N GLY A 69 -7.25 -28.21 19.97
CA GLY A 69 -7.10 -29.07 21.14
C GLY A 69 -5.70 -29.66 21.39
N LEU A 70 -4.77 -29.55 20.44
CA LEU A 70 -3.38 -30.00 20.63
C LEU A 70 -2.60 -29.07 21.58
N PRO A 71 -1.63 -29.61 22.35
CA PRO A 71 -0.76 -28.78 23.18
C PRO A 71 0.19 -27.94 22.32
N ASP A 72 0.58 -26.76 22.81
CA ASP A 72 1.36 -25.76 22.06
C ASP A 72 2.72 -26.30 21.55
N LYS A 73 3.29 -27.31 22.22
CA LYS A 73 4.52 -27.99 21.80
C LYS A 73 4.34 -28.75 20.48
N ASP A 74 3.19 -29.38 20.29
CA ASP A 74 2.90 -30.12 19.07
C ASP A 74 2.52 -29.16 17.93
N LYS A 75 1.80 -28.07 18.24
CA LYS A 75 1.54 -26.97 17.28
C LYS A 75 2.83 -26.39 16.71
N GLN A 76 3.81 -26.13 17.58
CA GLN A 76 5.12 -25.62 17.17
C GLN A 76 5.93 -26.62 16.32
N LYS A 77 5.71 -27.92 16.51
CA LYS A 77 6.36 -28.99 15.74
C LYS A 77 5.83 -29.09 14.30
N TYR A 78 4.53 -28.87 14.10
CA TYR A 78 3.92 -28.87 12.76
C TYR A 78 4.23 -27.60 11.95
N GLY A 79 4.53 -26.48 12.60
CA GLY A 79 4.93 -25.24 11.92
C GLY A 79 3.82 -24.58 11.09
N PHE A 80 2.56 -25.01 11.21
CA PHE A 80 1.44 -24.45 10.44
C PHE A 80 1.22 -22.95 10.70
N GLU A 81 1.58 -22.48 11.90
CA GLU A 81 1.56 -21.06 12.26
C GLU A 81 2.50 -20.24 11.38
N TYR A 82 3.65 -20.78 11.01
CA TYR A 82 4.62 -20.10 10.17
C TYR A 82 4.14 -19.98 8.71
N ASP A 83 3.55 -21.06 8.17
CA ASP A 83 2.87 -21.02 6.87
C ASP A 83 1.73 -19.99 6.87
N TYR A 84 0.94 -19.95 7.93
CA TYR A 84 -0.14 -18.98 8.09
C TYR A 84 0.39 -17.54 8.15
N MET A 85 1.45 -17.28 8.92
CA MET A 85 2.09 -15.96 8.98
C MET A 85 2.63 -15.51 7.64
N ARG A 86 3.27 -16.42 6.87
CA ARG A 86 3.77 -16.13 5.52
C ARG A 86 2.64 -15.75 4.57
N ASP A 87 1.55 -16.50 4.60
CA ASP A 87 0.37 -16.20 3.79
C ASP A 87 -0.24 -14.85 4.17
N LEU A 88 -0.43 -14.57 5.47
CA LEU A 88 -0.92 -13.29 5.96
C LEU A 88 -0.02 -12.13 5.51
N GLN A 89 1.30 -12.28 5.65
CA GLN A 89 2.26 -11.26 5.24
C GLN A 89 2.13 -10.95 3.74
N LYS A 90 2.03 -11.97 2.89
CA LYS A 90 1.87 -11.78 1.45
C LYS A 90 0.63 -10.92 1.12
N TYR A 91 -0.52 -11.24 1.71
CA TYR A 91 -1.75 -10.50 1.47
C TYR A 91 -1.72 -9.08 2.06
N ILE A 92 -1.09 -8.90 3.22
CA ILE A 92 -0.89 -7.57 3.84
C ILE A 92 0.02 -6.71 2.96
N ASP A 93 1.12 -7.27 2.46
CA ASP A 93 2.07 -6.57 1.59
C ASP A 93 1.43 -6.20 0.24
N ASP A 94 0.61 -7.08 -0.34
CA ASP A 94 -0.16 -6.78 -1.55
C ASP A 94 -1.19 -5.67 -1.30
N CYS A 95 -1.82 -5.65 -0.12
CA CYS A 95 -2.72 -4.58 0.28
C CYS A 95 -1.99 -3.25 0.48
N ASN A 96 -0.83 -3.26 1.15
CA ASN A 96 0.02 -2.07 1.34
C ASN A 96 0.49 -1.51 0.00
N ARG A 97 0.95 -2.35 -0.93
CA ARG A 97 1.32 -1.92 -2.30
C ARG A 97 0.16 -1.25 -3.03
N ARG A 98 -1.06 -1.78 -2.85
CA ARG A 98 -2.28 -1.17 -3.41
C ARG A 98 -2.60 0.17 -2.76
N ILE A 99 -2.48 0.27 -1.44
CA ILE A 99 -2.66 1.53 -0.70
C ILE A 99 -1.67 2.57 -1.20
N ASP A 100 -0.38 2.24 -1.27
CA ASP A 100 0.66 3.15 -1.75
C ASP A 100 0.41 3.60 -3.20
N ALA A 101 -0.02 2.68 -4.07
CA ALA A 101 -0.33 3.02 -5.46
C ALA A 101 -1.56 3.93 -5.56
N ALA A 102 -2.55 3.73 -4.70
CA ALA A 102 -3.74 4.58 -4.63
C ALA A 102 -3.40 5.96 -4.02
N GLN A 103 -2.58 6.01 -2.97
CA GLN A 103 -2.10 7.24 -2.36
C GLN A 103 -1.28 8.06 -3.36
N ARG A 104 -0.32 7.44 -4.08
CA ARG A 104 0.45 8.11 -5.14
C ARG A 104 -0.40 8.68 -6.27
N ARG A 105 -1.58 8.10 -6.54
CA ARG A 105 -2.54 8.65 -7.52
C ARG A 105 -3.29 9.88 -6.99
N LEU A 106 -3.42 10.00 -5.68
CA LEU A 106 -4.05 11.17 -5.03
C LEU A 106 -3.05 12.26 -4.66
N GLU A 107 -1.79 11.89 -4.41
CA GLU A 107 -0.72 12.83 -4.14
C GLU A 107 -0.43 13.69 -5.37
N LYS A 108 -0.35 15.01 -5.16
CA LYS A 108 0.10 15.93 -6.20
C LYS A 108 1.53 15.57 -6.59
N THR A 109 1.78 15.55 -7.90
CA THR A 109 3.15 15.34 -8.37
C THR A 109 4.05 16.45 -7.82
N PRO A 110 5.34 16.16 -7.52
CA PRO A 110 6.26 17.19 -7.07
C PRO A 110 6.39 18.34 -8.09
N ASP A 111 6.15 18.06 -9.37
CA ASP A 111 6.08 19.06 -10.45
C ASP A 111 4.89 20.01 -10.30
N GLU A 112 3.69 19.52 -10.01
CA GLU A 112 2.51 20.36 -9.73
C GLU A 112 2.75 21.24 -8.49
N ILE A 113 3.39 20.70 -7.45
CA ILE A 113 3.75 21.46 -6.25
C ILE A 113 4.76 22.57 -6.60
N ARG A 114 5.76 22.27 -7.43
CA ARG A 114 6.73 23.28 -7.90
C ARG A 114 6.04 24.38 -8.72
N GLN A 115 5.18 24.02 -9.67
CA GLN A 115 4.44 24.96 -10.51
C GLN A 115 3.52 25.86 -9.66
N THR A 116 2.80 25.27 -8.70
CA THR A 116 1.95 26.01 -7.76
C THR A 116 2.77 27.03 -6.97
N ASN A 117 3.93 26.62 -6.42
CA ASN A 117 4.80 27.52 -5.66
C ASN A 117 5.42 28.62 -6.54
N ALA A 118 5.77 28.33 -7.78
CA ALA A 118 6.28 29.32 -8.72
C ALA A 118 5.23 30.40 -9.06
N LEU A 119 3.98 29.98 -9.29
CA LEU A 119 2.87 30.91 -9.52
C LEU A 119 2.56 31.76 -8.28
N LEU A 120 2.56 31.16 -7.09
CA LEU A 120 2.37 31.90 -5.83
C LEU A 120 3.46 32.98 -5.62
N ARG A 121 4.73 32.64 -5.89
CA ARG A 121 5.83 33.62 -5.85
C ARG A 121 5.62 34.73 -6.88
N SER A 122 5.31 34.39 -8.13
CA SER A 122 5.05 35.38 -9.17
C SER A 122 3.88 36.31 -8.83
N ILE A 123 2.82 35.81 -8.21
CA ILE A 123 1.67 36.63 -7.77
C ILE A 123 2.07 37.57 -6.63
N ALA A 124 2.91 37.10 -5.70
CA ALA A 124 3.43 37.92 -4.62
C ALA A 124 4.34 39.05 -5.15
N ASP A 125 5.26 38.74 -6.05
CA ASP A 125 6.17 39.70 -6.68
C ASP A 125 5.39 40.76 -7.49
N LEU A 126 4.41 40.33 -8.28
CA LEU A 126 3.53 41.24 -9.02
C LEU A 126 2.69 42.10 -8.07
N SER A 127 2.22 41.56 -6.94
CA SER A 127 1.47 42.32 -5.93
C SER A 127 2.33 43.41 -5.29
N SER A 128 3.59 43.11 -4.97
CA SER A 128 4.53 44.11 -4.45
C SER A 128 4.87 45.17 -5.51
N THR A 129 5.05 44.76 -6.76
CA THR A 129 5.28 45.68 -7.89
C THR A 129 4.12 46.63 -8.10
N ILE A 130 2.88 46.12 -8.04
CA ILE A 130 1.66 46.92 -8.14
C ILE A 130 1.59 47.92 -6.99
N GLN A 131 1.85 47.50 -5.74
CA GLN A 131 1.84 48.38 -4.56
C GLN A 131 2.88 49.50 -4.67
N ASN A 132 4.11 49.18 -5.03
CA ASN A 132 5.17 50.17 -5.18
C ASN A 132 4.87 51.13 -6.34
N GLY A 133 4.42 50.60 -7.49
CA GLY A 133 4.06 51.43 -8.63
C GLY A 133 2.85 52.34 -8.38
N THR A 134 1.87 51.89 -7.58
CA THR A 134 0.75 52.77 -7.19
C THR A 134 1.21 53.94 -6.33
N LEU A 135 2.16 53.72 -5.41
CA LEU A 135 2.74 54.79 -4.59
C LEU A 135 3.55 55.78 -5.44
N GLU A 136 4.31 55.28 -6.41
CA GLU A 136 5.07 56.13 -7.33
C GLU A 136 4.17 57.02 -8.19
N VAL A 137 3.04 56.48 -8.67
CA VAL A 137 2.02 57.24 -9.41
C VAL A 137 1.42 58.37 -8.55
N GLU A 138 1.14 58.10 -7.26
CA GLU A 138 0.64 59.10 -6.30
C GLU A 138 1.65 60.24 -6.10
N ILE A 139 2.92 59.92 -5.85
CA ILE A 139 3.99 60.91 -5.65
C ILE A 139 4.19 61.76 -6.92
N LEU A 140 4.25 61.14 -8.10
CA LEU A 140 4.39 61.88 -9.37
C LEU A 140 3.18 62.78 -9.64
N GLY A 141 1.98 62.37 -9.19
CA GLY A 141 0.78 63.18 -9.23
C GLY A 141 0.87 64.42 -8.35
N GLU A 142 1.36 64.28 -7.10
CA GLU A 142 1.59 65.39 -6.18
C GLU A 142 2.65 66.38 -6.69
N MET A 143 3.70 65.86 -7.35
CA MET A 143 4.76 66.67 -7.94
C MET A 143 4.33 67.41 -9.23
N GLY A 144 3.13 67.14 -9.76
CA GLY A 144 2.62 67.76 -10.98
C GLY A 144 3.22 67.20 -12.28
N GLU A 145 3.97 66.09 -12.21
CA GLU A 145 4.58 65.40 -13.35
C GLU A 145 3.55 64.47 -14.04
N VAL A 146 2.50 65.08 -14.61
CA VAL A 146 1.31 64.37 -15.13
C VAL A 146 1.66 63.36 -16.22
N SER A 147 2.53 63.71 -17.17
CA SER A 147 2.91 62.79 -18.26
C SER A 147 3.58 61.51 -17.74
N ARG A 148 4.51 61.63 -16.80
CA ARG A 148 5.23 60.49 -16.21
C ARG A 148 4.31 59.65 -15.32
N SER A 149 3.42 60.29 -14.57
CA SER A 149 2.41 59.60 -13.75
C SER A 149 1.49 58.71 -14.60
N ILE A 150 1.08 59.17 -15.79
CA ILE A 150 0.26 58.39 -16.73
C ILE A 150 1.02 57.16 -17.26
N ASP A 151 2.30 57.32 -17.61
CA ASP A 151 3.12 56.22 -18.12
C ASP A 151 3.35 55.12 -17.06
N GLU A 152 3.65 55.50 -15.81
CA GLU A 152 3.79 54.53 -14.72
C GLU A 152 2.45 53.88 -14.36
N PHE A 153 1.34 54.64 -14.41
CA PHE A 153 0.00 54.08 -14.20
C PHE A 153 -0.35 53.02 -15.26
N TYR A 154 0.06 53.21 -16.51
CA TYR A 154 -0.11 52.19 -17.55
C TYR A 154 0.67 50.92 -17.24
N ARG A 155 1.92 51.03 -16.74
CA ARG A 155 2.72 49.87 -16.32
C ARG A 155 2.09 49.13 -15.15
N VAL A 156 1.57 49.85 -14.15
CA VAL A 156 0.83 49.25 -13.03
C VAL A 156 -0.39 48.49 -13.53
N ARG A 157 -1.16 49.04 -14.48
CA ARG A 157 -2.29 48.33 -15.09
C ARG A 157 -1.87 47.07 -15.85
N GLN A 158 -0.75 47.11 -16.56
CA GLN A 158 -0.22 45.92 -17.23
C GLN A 158 0.22 44.84 -16.22
N ALA A 159 0.84 45.24 -15.11
CA ALA A 159 1.19 44.34 -14.01
C ALA A 159 -0.06 43.75 -13.34
N GLN A 160 -1.12 44.54 -13.15
CA GLN A 160 -2.43 44.06 -12.67
C GLN A 160 -3.05 43.02 -13.58
N GLN A 161 -3.05 43.26 -14.91
CA GLN A 161 -3.54 42.29 -15.88
C GLN A 161 -2.75 40.98 -15.82
N THR A 162 -1.42 41.08 -15.78
CA THR A 162 -0.53 39.92 -15.67
C THR A 162 -0.77 39.15 -14.37
N LYS A 163 -1.00 39.84 -13.25
CA LYS A 163 -1.36 39.22 -11.97
C LYS A 163 -2.67 38.44 -12.08
N LEU A 164 -3.71 39.04 -12.66
CA LEU A 164 -4.99 38.36 -12.85
C LEU A 164 -4.86 37.10 -13.72
N ASP A 165 -4.02 37.14 -14.74
CA ASP A 165 -3.79 35.98 -15.60
C ASP A 165 -3.02 34.87 -14.86
N ARG A 166 -2.04 35.21 -14.01
CA ARG A 166 -1.35 34.24 -13.12
C ARG A 166 -2.26 33.68 -12.04
N GLU A 167 -3.18 34.47 -11.49
CA GLU A 167 -4.20 34.00 -10.55
C GLU A 167 -5.20 33.05 -11.21
N LYS A 168 -5.60 33.33 -12.47
CA LYS A 168 -6.42 32.40 -13.27
C LYS A 168 -5.67 31.10 -13.55
N GLU A 169 -4.39 31.16 -13.88
CA GLU A 169 -3.55 29.98 -14.10
C GLU A 169 -3.41 29.14 -12.83
N LEU A 170 -3.17 29.79 -11.68
CA LEU A 170 -3.14 29.13 -10.38
C LEU A 170 -4.48 28.46 -10.05
N LYS A 171 -5.60 29.15 -10.33
CA LYS A 171 -6.94 28.59 -10.15
C LYS A 171 -7.18 27.43 -11.10
N ALA A 172 -6.77 27.52 -12.35
CA ALA A 172 -6.90 26.44 -13.33
C ALA A 172 -6.07 25.21 -12.95
N LEU A 173 -4.85 25.38 -12.45
CA LEU A 173 -4.02 24.30 -11.88
C LEU A 173 -4.67 23.70 -10.63
N SER A 174 -5.23 24.55 -9.77
CA SER A 174 -5.97 24.13 -8.60
C SER A 174 -7.28 23.41 -8.93
N ASP A 175 -7.95 23.76 -10.04
CA ASP A 175 -9.22 23.18 -10.51
C ASP A 175 -8.99 21.91 -11.35
N THR A 176 -7.87 21.84 -12.08
CA THR A 176 -7.37 20.60 -12.70
C THR A 176 -6.98 19.59 -11.62
N SER A 177 -6.39 20.08 -10.53
CA SER A 177 -6.23 19.34 -9.29
C SER A 177 -7.51 19.30 -8.44
N GLY A 178 -8.54 20.06 -8.82
CA GLY A 178 -9.73 20.42 -8.06
C GLY A 178 -10.90 19.51 -8.37
N PRO A 179 -12.16 19.97 -8.52
CA PRO A 179 -13.38 19.18 -8.24
C PRO A 179 -13.64 17.90 -9.09
N SER A 180 -12.69 17.46 -9.90
CA SER A 180 -12.62 16.16 -10.59
C SER A 180 -12.41 14.94 -9.65
N GLY A 181 -12.76 15.06 -8.36
CA GLY A 181 -12.87 13.95 -7.41
C GLY A 181 -11.59 13.56 -6.67
N HIS A 182 -10.39 13.85 -7.20
CA HIS A 182 -9.14 13.35 -6.60
C HIS A 182 -8.82 13.99 -5.23
N GLN A 183 -8.99 15.30 -5.03
CA GLN A 183 -8.68 15.94 -3.73
C GLN A 183 -9.74 15.74 -2.63
N LYS A 184 -10.95 15.32 -2.99
CA LYS A 184 -12.03 15.05 -2.03
C LYS A 184 -11.97 13.62 -1.50
N LEU A 185 -11.23 12.75 -2.19
CA LEU A 185 -11.06 11.37 -1.80
C LEU A 185 -9.82 11.21 -0.91
N GLN A 186 -9.92 10.27 0.00
CA GLN A 186 -8.83 9.76 0.83
C GLN A 186 -8.80 8.24 0.67
N VAL A 187 -7.63 7.63 0.74
CA VAL A 187 -7.50 6.18 0.73
C VAL A 187 -7.56 5.69 2.16
N CYS A 188 -8.36 4.65 2.45
CA CYS A 188 -8.30 3.95 3.73
C CYS A 188 -6.98 3.16 3.84
N ASP A 189 -6.28 3.38 4.94
CA ASP A 189 -5.04 2.73 5.37
C ASP A 189 -5.16 1.23 5.67
N VAL A 190 -6.36 0.74 5.99
CA VAL A 190 -6.60 -0.67 6.26
C VAL A 190 -6.82 -1.48 4.99
N CYS A 191 -7.76 -1.04 4.14
CA CYS A 191 -8.28 -1.82 3.01
C CYS A 191 -8.05 -1.22 1.62
N GLY A 192 -7.45 -0.02 1.53
CA GLY A 192 -7.06 0.61 0.27
C GLY A 192 -8.22 1.13 -0.60
N ALA A 193 -9.44 1.21 -0.06
CA ALA A 193 -10.57 1.80 -0.78
C ALA A 193 -10.52 3.34 -0.74
N TYR A 194 -11.10 3.99 -1.76
CA TYR A 194 -11.31 5.44 -1.76
C TYR A 194 -12.55 5.80 -0.95
N LEU A 195 -12.41 6.72 0.00
CA LEU A 195 -13.48 7.31 0.80
C LEU A 195 -13.54 8.81 0.50
N SER A 196 -14.71 9.42 0.49
CA SER A 196 -14.79 10.89 0.41
C SER A 196 -14.62 11.48 1.81
N ARG A 197 -13.85 12.57 1.94
CA ARG A 197 -13.79 13.38 3.16
C ARG A 197 -15.11 14.11 3.46
N LEU A 198 -15.97 14.23 2.46
CA LEU A 198 -17.28 14.90 2.56
C LEU A 198 -18.42 13.90 2.82
N ASP A 199 -18.12 12.62 2.99
CA ASP A 199 -19.14 11.62 3.29
C ASP A 199 -19.64 11.77 4.73
N ASN A 200 -20.89 11.37 4.97
CA ASN A 200 -21.49 11.35 6.30
C ASN A 200 -20.98 10.18 7.14
N ASP A 201 -21.07 10.32 8.47
CA ASP A 201 -20.63 9.29 9.42
C ASP A 201 -21.30 7.93 9.20
N ARG A 202 -22.57 7.93 8.74
CA ARG A 202 -23.30 6.69 8.41
C ARG A 202 -22.62 5.91 7.29
N ARG A 203 -22.23 6.58 6.21
CA ARG A 203 -21.55 5.95 5.06
C ARG A 203 -20.13 5.51 5.42
N LEU A 204 -19.44 6.28 6.27
CA LEU A 204 -18.16 5.87 6.83
C LEU A 204 -18.32 4.61 7.70
N ALA A 205 -19.38 4.52 8.51
CA ALA A 205 -19.68 3.33 9.28
C ALA A 205 -19.91 2.10 8.38
N ASP A 206 -20.70 2.23 7.30
CA ASP A 206 -20.92 1.14 6.34
C ASP A 206 -19.59 0.64 5.71
N HIS A 207 -18.60 1.52 5.56
CA HIS A 207 -17.25 1.14 5.15
C HIS A 207 -16.51 0.37 6.24
N PHE A 208 -16.47 0.87 7.48
CA PHE A 208 -15.75 0.25 8.59
C PHE A 208 -16.33 -1.10 9.01
N TYR A 209 -17.65 -1.26 8.95
CA TYR A 209 -18.35 -2.52 9.18
C TYR A 209 -18.41 -3.42 7.94
N GLY A 210 -17.84 -2.99 6.82
CA GLY A 210 -17.74 -3.79 5.61
C GLY A 210 -16.80 -4.97 5.79
N LYS A 211 -17.14 -6.11 5.18
CA LYS A 211 -16.34 -7.35 5.22
C LYS A 211 -14.89 -7.14 4.79
N MET A 212 -14.67 -6.26 3.80
CA MET A 212 -13.33 -5.89 3.32
C MET A 212 -12.48 -5.21 4.40
N HIS A 213 -13.05 -4.23 5.09
CA HIS A 213 -12.33 -3.46 6.11
C HIS A 213 -12.07 -4.34 7.34
N LEU A 214 -13.10 -5.01 7.85
CA LEU A 214 -12.99 -5.92 8.98
C LEU A 214 -12.03 -7.08 8.70
N GLY A 215 -12.04 -7.62 7.47
CA GLY A 215 -11.16 -8.70 7.07
C GLY A 215 -9.68 -8.32 7.14
N TYR A 216 -9.31 -7.19 6.51
CA TYR A 216 -7.94 -6.69 6.60
C TYR A 216 -7.55 -6.24 8.00
N ALA A 217 -8.46 -5.63 8.77
CA ALA A 217 -8.21 -5.26 10.16
C ALA A 217 -7.91 -6.49 11.02
N GLN A 218 -8.69 -7.56 10.85
CA GLN A 218 -8.47 -8.83 11.54
C GLN A 218 -7.13 -9.45 11.13
N MET A 219 -6.80 -9.48 9.84
CA MET A 219 -5.52 -10.02 9.34
C MET A 219 -4.31 -9.24 9.86
N ARG A 220 -4.38 -7.91 9.91
CA ARG A 220 -3.30 -7.07 10.47
C ARG A 220 -3.16 -7.33 11.97
N LYS A 221 -4.27 -7.41 12.71
CA LYS A 221 -4.28 -7.72 14.14
C LYS A 221 -3.73 -9.10 14.45
N THR A 222 -4.09 -10.12 13.66
CA THR A 222 -3.57 -11.49 13.85
C THR A 222 -2.08 -11.55 13.53
N TYR A 223 -1.63 -10.92 12.44
CA TYR A 223 -0.21 -10.82 12.10
C TYR A 223 0.61 -10.10 13.18
N GLU A 224 0.04 -9.04 13.78
CA GLU A 224 0.66 -8.31 14.89
C GLU A 224 0.69 -9.08 16.22
N ALA A 225 -0.27 -9.96 16.46
CA ALA A 225 -0.31 -10.80 17.65
C ALA A 225 0.78 -11.87 17.66
N PHE A 226 1.28 -12.32 16.50
CA PHE A 226 2.36 -13.30 16.44
C PHE A 226 3.71 -12.71 16.91
N PRO A 227 4.51 -13.44 17.71
CA PRO A 227 5.79 -12.98 18.23
C PRO A 227 6.74 -12.51 17.13
N LYS A 228 7.43 -11.37 17.35
CA LYS A 228 8.40 -10.81 16.40
C LYS A 228 9.53 -11.79 16.04
N GLU A 229 9.84 -12.72 16.94
CA GLU A 229 10.86 -13.78 16.74
C GLU A 229 10.46 -14.81 15.66
N MET A 230 9.16 -15.08 15.48
CA MET A 230 8.68 -15.91 14.36
C MET A 230 8.64 -15.16 13.03
N ARG A 231 8.61 -13.81 13.05
CA ARG A 231 8.63 -12.99 11.83
C ARG A 231 9.99 -13.01 11.12
N HIS A 232 11.07 -13.35 11.84
CA HIS A 232 12.45 -13.33 11.33
C HIS A 232 13.10 -14.72 11.27
N ARG A 233 12.51 -15.75 11.88
CA ARG A 233 12.98 -17.13 11.71
C ARG A 233 12.71 -17.55 10.26
N ARG A 234 13.76 -17.89 9.51
CA ARG A 234 13.60 -18.71 8.30
C ARG A 234 13.03 -20.06 8.74
N ALA A 235 12.15 -20.64 7.92
CA ALA A 235 11.62 -21.98 8.12
C ALA A 235 12.75 -22.94 8.54
N PRO A 236 12.52 -23.86 9.50
CA PRO A 236 13.45 -24.96 9.72
C PRO A 236 13.66 -25.65 8.37
N VAL A 237 14.90 -25.65 7.90
CA VAL A 237 15.26 -26.45 6.73
C VAL A 237 15.01 -27.89 7.16
N GLU A 238 14.08 -28.58 6.51
CA GLU A 238 14.00 -30.04 6.65
C GLU A 238 15.36 -30.58 6.20
N ASP A 239 16.12 -31.11 7.16
CA ASP A 239 17.36 -31.84 6.93
C ASP A 239 16.96 -33.18 6.28
N ASP A 240 16.73 -33.15 4.97
CA ASP A 240 16.71 -34.36 4.15
C ASP A 240 18.14 -34.93 4.13
N GLY A 241 18.45 -35.70 5.17
CA GLY A 241 19.65 -36.50 5.26
C GLY A 241 19.67 -37.55 4.15
N MET A 242 20.42 -37.25 3.07
CA MET A 242 20.94 -38.26 2.17
C MET A 242 22.39 -37.92 1.81
N GLY A 243 23.31 -38.58 2.51
CA GLY A 243 24.75 -38.39 2.33
C GLY A 243 25.30 -38.96 1.02
N HIS A 244 26.31 -38.31 0.49
CA HIS A 244 27.43 -38.99 -0.16
C HIS A 244 28.69 -38.11 -0.08
N GLY A 245 29.73 -38.66 0.56
CA GLY A 245 30.99 -37.98 0.82
C GLY A 245 31.87 -37.80 -0.43
N GLY A 246 32.61 -36.70 -0.45
CA GLY A 246 33.73 -36.44 -1.36
C GLY A 246 34.79 -35.59 -0.65
N PRO A 247 36.11 -35.84 -0.85
CA PRO A 247 37.13 -35.48 0.12
C PRO A 247 37.60 -34.03 0.02
N ARG A 248 37.81 -33.41 1.19
CA ARG A 248 38.45 -32.10 1.37
C ARG A 248 39.90 -32.13 0.88
N GLY A 249 40.21 -31.36 -0.18
CA GLY A 249 41.56 -30.97 -0.58
C GLY A 249 41.98 -29.61 0.00
N PRO A 250 43.29 -29.34 0.17
CA PRO A 250 43.78 -28.39 1.17
C PRO A 250 43.88 -26.93 0.69
N ARG A 251 43.71 -26.03 1.66
CA ARG A 251 44.01 -24.59 1.61
C ARG A 251 45.52 -24.36 1.40
N SER A 252 45.88 -23.68 0.32
CA SER A 252 47.16 -22.98 0.10
C SER A 252 46.83 -21.81 -0.86
N GLY A 253 47.22 -20.55 -0.67
CA GLY A 253 48.46 -20.00 -0.15
C GLY A 253 49.19 -19.29 -1.30
N GLY A 254 49.29 -17.95 -1.25
CA GLY A 254 50.02 -17.10 -2.21
C GLY A 254 49.16 -16.60 -3.38
N GLY A 255 49.02 -15.31 -3.72
CA GLY A 255 49.88 -14.16 -3.51
C GLY A 255 50.78 -13.95 -4.73
N TYR A 256 50.37 -13.15 -5.72
CA TYR A 256 51.30 -12.57 -6.71
C TYR A 256 50.78 -11.24 -7.30
N ARG A 257 51.65 -10.23 -7.22
CA ARG A 257 51.64 -8.96 -7.95
C ARG A 257 52.05 -9.17 -9.41
N GLY A 258 51.60 -8.28 -10.29
CA GLY A 258 52.21 -7.95 -11.60
C GLY A 258 51.27 -7.00 -12.34
N ARG A 259 51.51 -5.69 -12.50
CA ARG A 259 52.56 -4.92 -13.20
C ARG A 259 52.68 -5.24 -14.70
N GLY A 260 52.28 -4.27 -15.51
CA GLY A 260 52.57 -4.11 -16.94
C GLY A 260 51.32 -3.65 -17.69
N GLY A 261 51.22 -2.52 -18.40
CA GLY A 261 52.20 -1.55 -18.87
C GLY A 261 51.93 -1.25 -20.35
N ARG A 262 51.66 0.03 -20.67
CA ARG A 262 51.68 0.68 -22.02
C ARG A 262 50.51 0.32 -22.97
N GLY A 263 50.00 1.21 -23.82
CA GLY A 263 50.58 2.46 -24.31
C GLY A 263 49.60 3.43 -25.00
N TYR A 264 50.18 4.58 -25.32
CA TYR A 264 49.65 5.79 -25.94
C TYR A 264 49.27 5.64 -27.43
N ARG A 265 48.22 6.38 -27.85
CA ARG A 265 48.08 7.21 -29.07
C ARG A 265 46.63 7.73 -29.08
N GLY A 266 46.27 9.01 -29.14
CA GLY A 266 46.96 10.19 -29.66
C GLY A 266 46.67 10.34 -31.15
N GLY A 267 45.73 11.24 -31.52
CA GLY A 267 45.59 11.68 -32.91
C GLY A 267 44.33 12.48 -33.24
N TRP A 268 44.50 13.81 -33.18
CA TRP A 268 43.93 14.89 -34.02
C TRP A 268 42.41 15.05 -34.14
#